data_AF-A0A0P7IZ95-F1
#
_entry.id   AF-A0A0P7IZ95-F1
#
_cell.length_a   1.000
_cell.length_b   1.000
_cell.length_c   1.000
_cell.angle_alpha   90.00
_cell.angle_beta   90.00
_cell.angle_gamma   90.00
#
_symmetry.space_group_name_H-M   'P 1'
#
loop_
_entity.id
_entity.type
_entity.pdbx_description
1 polymer ?
#
loop_
_entity_poly.entity_id
_entity_poly.type
_entity_poly.pdbx_seq_one_letter_code
_entity_poly.pdbx_strand_id
1 'polypeptide(L)'
;MNVDHFLEKTIHELFPVGDRAPNNSRLQKSTCEHALSVRADVLPVLAEDLCAYVQKDPSLEGQPAFALVPHSPFIATLCYRIAHALWSDAKSGEHTRDAMAISHFARSLTGVEIHPAATIGKRFVLDHGTNTVIGATCEIGAFARVLGDVHIGDDCFICPWSLITRDVVPDTTVKPQIPTGSFSTYLNEAPSHVA
;
A
#
# COMPACT_ATOMS: atom_id res chain seq x y z
N MET A 1 1.41 -16.30 15.21
CA MET A 1 0.10 -15.94 14.62
C MET A 1 0.33 -15.76 13.12
N ASN A 2 -0.46 -16.37 12.23
CA ASN A 2 -0.13 -16.39 10.80
C ASN A 2 -0.65 -15.11 10.11
N VAL A 3 0.26 -14.21 9.73
CA VAL A 3 -0.05 -12.95 9.02
C VAL A 3 -0.78 -13.20 7.70
N ASP A 4 -0.35 -14.22 6.95
CA ASP A 4 -0.93 -14.55 5.64
C ASP A 4 -2.41 -14.91 5.76
N HIS A 5 -2.77 -15.64 6.82
CA HIS A 5 -4.17 -15.99 7.08
C HIS A 5 -5.06 -14.75 7.27
N PHE A 6 -4.58 -13.73 7.99
CA PHE A 6 -5.34 -12.50 8.16
C PHE A 6 -5.45 -11.72 6.86
N LEU A 7 -4.35 -11.60 6.10
CA LEU A 7 -4.34 -10.94 4.81
C LEU A 7 -5.30 -11.62 3.82
N GLU A 8 -5.25 -12.94 3.69
CA GLU A 8 -6.15 -13.69 2.82
C GLU A 8 -7.61 -13.46 3.20
N LYS A 9 -7.93 -13.53 4.49
CA LYS A 9 -9.28 -13.26 4.98
C LYS A 9 -9.74 -11.86 4.61
N THR A 10 -8.92 -10.83 4.87
CA THR A 10 -9.24 -9.44 4.54
C THR A 10 -9.40 -9.22 3.03
N ILE A 11 -8.54 -9.83 2.20
CA ILE A 11 -8.67 -9.77 0.74
C ILE A 11 -10.02 -10.35 0.30
N HIS A 12 -10.42 -11.49 0.83
CA HIS A 12 -11.73 -12.10 0.51
C HIS A 12 -12.93 -11.27 0.99
N GLU A 13 -12.78 -10.53 2.08
CA GLU A 13 -13.81 -9.61 2.58
C GLU A 13 -13.93 -8.35 1.70
N LEU A 14 -12.81 -7.83 1.21
CA LEU A 14 -12.78 -6.65 0.32
C LEU A 14 -13.24 -6.96 -1.10
N PHE A 15 -12.94 -8.16 -1.61
CA PHE A 15 -13.25 -8.60 -2.98
C PHE A 15 -14.13 -9.87 -2.97
N PRO A 16 -15.38 -9.76 -2.51
CA PRO A 16 -16.25 -10.92 -2.38
C PRO A 16 -16.69 -11.45 -3.76
N VAL A 17 -16.75 -12.78 -3.89
CA VAL A 17 -17.23 -13.51 -5.08
C VAL A 17 -18.26 -14.58 -4.70
N GLY A 18 -19.06 -15.02 -5.68
CA GLY A 18 -20.11 -16.02 -5.47
C GLY A 18 -21.20 -15.54 -4.50
N ASP A 19 -21.73 -16.45 -3.67
CA ASP A 19 -22.80 -16.16 -2.71
C ASP A 19 -22.42 -15.15 -1.61
N ARG A 20 -21.13 -14.78 -1.52
CA ARG A 20 -20.62 -13.76 -0.58
C ARG A 20 -20.71 -12.35 -1.15
N ALA A 21 -20.94 -12.19 -2.47
CA ALA A 21 -21.04 -10.88 -3.09
C ALA A 21 -22.39 -10.23 -2.76
N PRO A 22 -22.42 -9.08 -2.06
CA PRO A 22 -23.68 -8.39 -1.80
C PRO A 22 -24.26 -7.83 -3.11
N ASN A 23 -25.59 -7.79 -3.22
CA ASN A 23 -26.29 -7.28 -4.41
C ASN A 23 -25.96 -5.81 -4.78
N ASN A 24 -25.37 -5.05 -3.85
CA ASN A 24 -24.90 -3.68 -4.04
C ASN A 24 -23.37 -3.58 -3.90
N SER A 25 -22.63 -4.49 -4.53
CA SER A 25 -21.16 -4.44 -4.49
C SER A 25 -20.64 -3.15 -5.14
N ARG A 26 -19.68 -2.49 -4.49
CA ARG A 26 -19.04 -1.27 -5.01
C ARG A 26 -18.15 -1.55 -6.23
N LEU A 27 -17.77 -2.81 -6.42
CA LEU A 27 -16.99 -3.30 -7.55
C LEU A 27 -17.79 -4.32 -8.35
N GLN A 28 -17.50 -4.43 -9.65
CA GLN A 28 -18.08 -5.48 -10.49
C GLN A 28 -17.55 -6.85 -10.06
N LYS A 29 -18.36 -7.89 -10.26
CA LYS A 29 -17.98 -9.27 -9.91
C LYS A 29 -16.68 -9.70 -10.61
N SER A 30 -16.51 -9.38 -11.88
CA SER A 30 -15.28 -9.65 -12.65
C SER A 30 -14.06 -8.96 -12.06
N THR A 31 -14.21 -7.70 -11.61
CA THR A 31 -13.13 -6.98 -10.93
C THR A 31 -12.70 -7.67 -9.64
N CYS A 32 -13.64 -8.18 -8.84
CA CYS A 32 -13.32 -8.97 -7.65
C CYS A 32 -12.61 -10.29 -8.01
N GLU A 33 -13.03 -10.98 -9.07
CA GLU A 33 -12.41 -12.22 -9.53
C GLU A 33 -10.96 -11.98 -9.99
N HIS A 34 -10.69 -10.90 -10.72
CA HIS A 34 -9.34 -10.50 -11.12
C HIS A 34 -8.49 -10.06 -9.92
N ALA A 35 -9.05 -9.32 -8.96
CA ALA A 35 -8.35 -8.98 -7.72
C ALA A 35 -7.89 -10.24 -6.96
N LEU A 36 -8.75 -11.27 -6.91
CA LEU A 36 -8.41 -12.54 -6.28
C LEU A 36 -7.40 -13.35 -7.08
N SER A 37 -7.35 -13.25 -8.41
CA SER A 37 -6.43 -14.05 -9.23
C SER A 37 -4.95 -13.70 -8.95
N VAL A 38 -4.65 -12.43 -8.68
CA VAL A 38 -3.28 -11.94 -8.38
C VAL A 38 -2.88 -12.05 -6.91
N ARG A 39 -3.79 -12.51 -6.03
CA ARG A 39 -3.59 -12.47 -4.56
C ARG A 39 -2.30 -13.19 -4.11
N ALA A 40 -1.98 -14.33 -4.73
CA ALA A 40 -0.82 -15.14 -4.34
C ALA A 40 0.50 -14.40 -4.60
N ASP A 41 0.55 -13.58 -5.65
CA ASP A 41 1.74 -12.82 -6.04
C ASP A 41 1.97 -11.61 -5.11
N VAL A 42 0.88 -11.02 -4.60
CA VAL A 42 0.95 -9.83 -3.73
C VAL A 42 1.07 -10.15 -2.24
N LEU A 43 0.66 -11.35 -1.79
CA LEU A 43 0.71 -11.73 -0.38
C LEU A 43 2.10 -11.55 0.27
N PRO A 44 3.23 -11.96 -0.36
CA PRO A 44 4.54 -11.78 0.25
C PRO A 44 4.91 -10.31 0.50
N VAL A 45 4.61 -9.40 -0.44
CA VAL A 45 4.89 -7.97 -0.26
C VAL A 45 3.94 -7.34 0.77
N LEU A 46 2.68 -7.76 0.78
CA LEU A 46 1.71 -7.31 1.78
C LEU A 46 2.08 -7.75 3.19
N ALA A 47 2.62 -8.95 3.37
CA ALA A 47 3.11 -9.42 4.65
C ALA A 47 4.30 -8.56 5.13
N GLU A 48 5.22 -8.18 4.23
CA GLU A 48 6.32 -7.27 4.54
C GLU A 48 5.83 -5.86 4.90
N ASP A 49 4.86 -5.31 4.17
CA ASP A 49 4.22 -4.03 4.47
C ASP A 49 3.52 -4.07 5.83
N LEU A 50 2.70 -5.11 6.10
CA LEU A 50 1.97 -5.23 7.36
C LEU A 50 2.90 -5.34 8.56
N CYS A 51 3.98 -6.12 8.43
CA CYS A 51 5.01 -6.19 9.46
C CYS A 51 5.64 -4.80 9.70
N ALA A 52 5.91 -4.03 8.65
CA ALA A 52 6.46 -2.68 8.79
C ALA A 52 5.49 -1.73 9.50
N TYR A 53 4.20 -1.78 9.19
CA TYR A 53 3.16 -1.04 9.91
C TYR A 53 3.16 -1.38 11.40
N VAL A 54 3.05 -2.67 11.74
CA VAL A 54 2.99 -3.15 13.13
C VAL A 54 4.25 -2.77 13.92
N GLN A 55 5.42 -2.74 13.27
CA GLN A 55 6.67 -2.33 13.90
C GLN A 55 6.79 -0.83 14.13
N LYS A 56 6.15 0.00 13.31
CA LYS A 56 6.33 1.46 13.34
C LYS A 56 5.20 2.20 14.04
N ASP A 57 3.99 1.63 14.07
CA ASP A 57 2.84 2.23 14.74
C ASP A 57 2.64 1.60 16.13
N PRO A 58 2.94 2.34 17.22
CA PRO A 58 2.78 1.84 18.58
C PRO A 58 1.30 1.59 18.95
N SER A 59 0.35 2.22 18.25
CA SER A 59 -1.09 2.04 18.52
C SER A 59 -1.61 0.66 18.12
N LEU A 60 -0.87 -0.06 17.28
CA LEU A 60 -1.20 -1.42 16.88
C LEU A 60 -0.83 -2.45 17.95
N GLU A 61 -0.05 -2.07 18.97
CA GLU A 61 0.35 -2.95 20.09
C GLU A 61 0.96 -4.30 19.64
N GLY A 62 1.62 -4.32 18.48
CA GLY A 62 2.17 -5.56 17.92
C GLY A 62 1.13 -6.49 17.28
N GLN A 63 -0.12 -6.06 17.12
CA GLN A 63 -1.25 -6.87 16.64
C GLN A 63 -1.61 -6.53 15.18
N PRO A 64 -1.29 -7.41 14.20
CA PRO A 64 -1.59 -7.15 12.79
C PRO A 64 -3.07 -6.93 12.47
N ALA A 65 -3.97 -7.53 13.24
CA ALA A 65 -5.41 -7.41 13.04
C ALA A 65 -5.92 -5.96 13.19
N PHE A 66 -5.26 -5.12 14.01
CA PHE A 66 -5.66 -3.73 14.19
C PHE A 66 -5.36 -2.85 12.97
N ALA A 67 -4.38 -3.23 12.14
CA ALA A 67 -4.14 -2.56 10.87
C ALA A 67 -5.12 -3.02 9.76
N LEU A 68 -5.85 -4.12 9.96
CA LEU A 68 -6.76 -4.71 8.96
C LEU A 68 -8.22 -4.31 9.15
N VAL A 69 -8.47 -3.23 9.90
CA VAL A 69 -9.82 -2.68 10.05
C VAL A 69 -10.23 -1.86 8.82
N PRO A 70 -11.53 -1.82 8.48
CA PRO A 70 -12.03 -0.92 7.43
C PRO A 70 -11.58 0.52 7.70
N HIS A 71 -11.27 1.26 6.64
CA HIS A 71 -10.81 2.65 6.69
C HIS A 71 -9.37 2.87 7.18
N SER A 72 -8.61 1.82 7.55
CA SER A 72 -7.20 2.00 7.91
C SER A 72 -6.36 2.42 6.67
N PRO A 73 -5.26 3.17 6.87
CA PRO A 73 -4.30 3.45 5.80
C PRO A 73 -3.70 2.17 5.18
N PHE A 74 -3.56 1.10 5.97
CA PHE A 74 -3.05 -0.17 5.45
C PHE A 74 -3.99 -0.80 4.42
N ILE A 75 -5.31 -0.64 4.56
CA ILE A 75 -6.27 -1.09 3.53
C ILE A 75 -6.02 -0.37 2.19
N ALA A 76 -5.59 0.88 2.20
CA ALA A 76 -5.22 1.59 0.97
C ALA A 76 -3.98 0.96 0.31
N THR A 77 -2.94 0.70 1.09
CA THR A 77 -1.73 -0.01 0.64
C THR A 77 -2.09 -1.38 0.09
N LEU A 78 -2.98 -2.13 0.77
CA LEU A 78 -3.45 -3.43 0.34
C LEU A 78 -4.12 -3.37 -1.04
N CYS A 79 -5.13 -2.51 -1.19
CA CYS A 79 -5.81 -2.33 -2.46
C CYS A 79 -4.85 -1.86 -3.56
N TYR A 80 -3.90 -0.99 -3.24
CA TYR A 80 -2.86 -0.56 -4.18
C TYR A 80 -2.01 -1.74 -4.66
N ARG A 81 -1.53 -2.64 -3.79
CA ARG A 81 -0.71 -3.78 -4.23
C ARG A 81 -1.45 -4.66 -5.23
N ILE A 82 -2.74 -4.90 -5.00
CA ILE A 82 -3.60 -5.67 -5.90
C ILE A 82 -3.81 -4.92 -7.22
N ALA A 83 -4.18 -3.64 -7.15
CA ALA A 83 -4.40 -2.82 -8.33
C ALA A 83 -3.12 -2.68 -9.18
N HIS A 84 -1.96 -2.53 -8.54
CA HIS A 84 -0.66 -2.43 -9.18
C HIS A 84 -0.24 -3.75 -9.83
N ALA A 85 -0.52 -4.89 -9.20
CA ALA A 85 -0.27 -6.20 -9.81
C ALA A 85 -1.10 -6.39 -11.09
N LEU A 86 -2.39 -6.06 -11.05
CA LEU A 86 -3.26 -6.07 -12.23
C LEU A 86 -2.81 -5.09 -13.31
N TRP A 87 -2.35 -3.90 -12.92
CA TRP A 87 -1.81 -2.91 -13.84
C TRP A 87 -0.52 -3.39 -14.53
N SER A 88 0.36 -4.03 -13.76
CA SER A 88 1.68 -4.48 -14.23
C SER A 88 1.60 -5.74 -15.12
N ASP A 89 0.64 -6.62 -14.85
CA ASP A 89 0.39 -7.81 -15.66
C ASP A 89 -0.29 -7.47 -17.01
N ALA A 90 -0.98 -6.32 -17.08
CA ALA A 90 -1.71 -5.86 -18.25
C ALA A 90 -0.81 -5.34 -19.39
N LYS A 91 0.06 -6.20 -19.96
CA LYS A 91 0.78 -5.92 -21.22
C LYS A 91 -0.17 -5.68 -22.42
N SER A 92 -1.45 -6.06 -22.31
CA SER A 92 -2.51 -5.87 -23.30
C SER A 92 -3.53 -4.77 -22.93
N GLY A 93 -3.42 -4.15 -21.75
CA GLY A 93 -4.40 -3.19 -21.23
C GLY A 93 -5.69 -3.80 -20.64
N GLU A 94 -5.84 -5.12 -20.67
CA GLU A 94 -7.09 -5.84 -20.35
C GLU A 94 -7.59 -5.61 -18.91
N HIS A 95 -6.68 -5.46 -17.95
CA HIS A 95 -7.02 -5.23 -16.53
C HIS A 95 -6.82 -3.79 -16.04
N THR A 96 -6.47 -2.85 -16.92
CA THR A 96 -6.25 -1.44 -16.51
C THR A 96 -7.51 -0.80 -15.96
N ARG A 97 -8.69 -1.13 -16.50
CA ARG A 97 -9.98 -0.66 -15.97
C ARG A 97 -10.27 -1.21 -14.58
N ASP A 98 -9.95 -2.48 -14.32
CA ASP A 98 -10.13 -3.11 -13.02
C ASP A 98 -9.18 -2.52 -11.98
N ALA A 99 -7.91 -2.32 -12.34
CA ALA A 99 -6.93 -1.64 -11.49
C ALA A 99 -7.39 -0.22 -11.09
N MET A 100 -7.91 0.56 -12.05
CA MET A 100 -8.48 1.88 -11.76
C MET A 100 -9.72 1.80 -10.86
N ALA A 101 -10.62 0.83 -11.11
CA ALA A 101 -11.80 0.62 -10.28
C ALA A 101 -11.42 0.28 -8.83
N ILE A 102 -10.41 -0.56 -8.62
CA ILE A 102 -9.89 -0.92 -7.29
C ILE A 102 -9.25 0.30 -6.61
N SER A 103 -8.48 1.12 -7.33
CA SER A 103 -7.91 2.36 -6.80
C SER A 103 -9.00 3.33 -6.34
N HIS A 104 -10.05 3.55 -7.15
CA HIS A 104 -11.18 4.38 -6.75
C HIS A 104 -12.00 3.79 -5.60
N PHE A 105 -12.15 2.46 -5.55
CA PHE A 105 -12.76 1.78 -4.41
C PHE A 105 -11.95 2.01 -3.13
N ALA A 106 -10.62 1.88 -3.20
CA ALA A 106 -9.72 2.17 -2.09
C ALA A 106 -9.89 3.62 -1.61
N ARG A 107 -9.87 4.59 -2.54
CA ARG A 107 -10.12 6.01 -2.24
C ARG A 107 -11.46 6.23 -1.55
N SER A 108 -12.54 5.62 -2.05
CA SER A 108 -13.86 5.73 -1.42
C SER A 108 -13.91 5.08 -0.03
N LEU A 109 -13.05 4.10 0.26
CA LEU A 109 -13.02 3.40 1.52
C LEU A 109 -12.12 4.10 2.54
N THR A 110 -10.93 4.56 2.15
CA THR A 110 -9.89 5.03 3.09
C THR A 110 -9.62 6.53 3.00
N GLY A 111 -10.12 7.19 1.95
CA GLY A 111 -9.75 8.57 1.62
C GLY A 111 -8.34 8.71 1.01
N VAL A 112 -7.64 7.60 0.74
CA VAL A 112 -6.30 7.58 0.16
C VAL A 112 -6.39 7.26 -1.34
N GLU A 113 -5.74 8.06 -2.16
CA GLU A 113 -5.64 7.86 -3.60
C GLU A 113 -4.21 7.48 -4.00
N ILE A 114 -4.00 6.22 -4.39
CA ILE A 114 -2.74 5.76 -4.95
C ILE A 114 -3.03 5.28 -6.36
N HIS A 115 -2.42 5.94 -7.35
CA HIS A 115 -2.59 5.53 -8.73
C HIS A 115 -1.95 4.14 -8.95
N PRO A 116 -2.63 3.20 -9.64
CA PRO A 116 -2.14 1.83 -9.79
C PRO A 116 -0.83 1.72 -10.58
N ALA A 117 -0.52 2.69 -11.43
CA ALA A 117 0.75 2.77 -12.16
C ALA A 117 1.96 3.19 -11.30
N ALA A 118 1.73 3.77 -10.11
CA ALA A 118 2.82 4.17 -9.23
C ALA A 118 3.66 2.94 -8.85
N THR A 119 4.97 3.10 -8.72
CA THR A 119 5.86 2.02 -8.30
C THR A 119 6.28 2.27 -6.86
N ILE A 120 5.82 1.44 -5.92
CA ILE A 120 6.14 1.58 -4.50
C ILE A 120 6.93 0.35 -4.04
N GLY A 121 8.06 0.57 -3.39
CA GLY A 121 8.90 -0.47 -2.83
C GLY A 121 8.24 -1.17 -1.64
N LYS A 122 8.83 -2.30 -1.24
CA LYS A 122 8.34 -3.08 -0.10
C LYS A 122 8.51 -2.35 1.23
N ARG A 123 7.78 -2.79 2.25
CA ARG A 123 7.81 -2.24 3.62
C ARG A 123 7.44 -0.77 3.64
N PHE A 124 6.51 -0.40 2.77
CA PHE A 124 5.94 0.94 2.68
C PHE A 124 4.99 1.15 3.85
N VAL A 125 5.05 2.31 4.49
CA VAL A 125 4.12 2.68 5.56
C VAL A 125 3.45 4.00 5.23
N LEU A 126 2.13 3.99 5.19
CA LEU A 126 1.28 5.18 5.19
C LEU A 126 0.58 5.26 6.55
N ASP A 127 0.81 6.33 7.30
CA ASP A 127 0.23 6.53 8.63
C ASP A 127 -0.61 7.82 8.64
N HIS A 128 -1.80 7.77 9.26
CA HIS A 128 -2.77 8.86 9.27
C HIS A 128 -3.06 9.46 7.88
N GLY A 129 -3.00 8.64 6.82
CA GLY A 129 -2.93 9.10 5.44
C GLY A 129 -4.23 9.57 4.78
N THR A 130 -5.29 9.92 5.51
CA THR A 130 -6.53 10.41 4.88
C THR A 130 -6.21 11.59 3.95
N ASN A 131 -6.85 11.66 2.77
CA ASN A 131 -6.53 12.64 1.71
C ASN A 131 -5.12 12.53 1.08
N THR A 132 -4.33 11.50 1.38
CA THR A 132 -3.06 11.28 0.68
C THR A 132 -3.30 10.97 -0.80
N VAL A 133 -2.49 11.58 -1.67
CA VAL A 133 -2.50 11.34 -3.12
C VAL A 133 -1.09 10.95 -3.57
N ILE A 134 -0.96 9.86 -4.32
CA ILE A 134 0.28 9.43 -4.96
C ILE A 134 0.06 9.29 -6.47
N GLY A 135 0.80 10.09 -7.23
CA GLY A 135 0.73 10.22 -8.69
C GLY A 135 1.09 8.96 -9.47
N ALA A 136 0.68 8.93 -10.74
CA ALA A 136 0.74 7.78 -11.63
C ALA A 136 2.16 7.32 -11.96
N THR A 137 3.08 8.27 -12.13
CA THR A 137 4.47 7.99 -12.53
C THR A 137 5.45 8.11 -11.38
N CYS A 138 4.96 8.18 -10.14
CA CYS A 138 5.81 8.26 -8.97
C CYS A 138 6.50 6.90 -8.69
N GLU A 139 7.79 6.98 -8.38
CA GLU A 139 8.60 5.87 -7.89
C GLU A 139 8.99 6.10 -6.43
N ILE A 140 8.54 5.23 -5.54
CA ILE A 140 8.81 5.28 -4.10
C ILE A 140 9.65 4.07 -3.71
N GLY A 141 10.81 4.30 -3.11
CA GLY A 141 11.72 3.25 -2.68
C GLY A 141 11.21 2.45 -1.47
N ALA A 142 11.84 1.30 -1.23
CA ALA A 142 11.52 0.45 -0.09
C ALA A 142 11.74 1.18 1.25
N PHE A 143 11.01 0.77 2.29
CA PHE A 143 11.05 1.37 3.63
C PHE A 143 10.66 2.87 3.70
N ALA A 144 10.13 3.43 2.62
CA ALA A 144 9.61 4.79 2.66
C ALA A 144 8.38 4.87 3.56
N ARG A 145 8.23 6.02 4.22
CA ARG A 145 7.11 6.30 5.12
C ARG A 145 6.48 7.63 4.77
N VAL A 146 5.16 7.64 4.64
CA VAL A 146 4.35 8.84 4.42
C VAL A 146 3.47 9.04 5.65
N LEU A 147 3.57 10.20 6.31
CA LEU A 147 2.81 10.51 7.52
C LEU A 147 1.89 11.71 7.28
N GLY A 148 0.60 11.52 7.56
CA GLY A 148 -0.45 12.53 7.43
C GLY A 148 -0.95 12.70 5.99
N ASP A 149 -1.70 13.78 5.79
CA ASP A 149 -2.32 14.16 4.53
C ASP A 149 -1.26 14.74 3.57
N VAL A 150 -0.65 13.89 2.74
CA VAL A 150 0.44 14.26 1.83
C VAL A 150 0.06 14.03 0.37
N HIS A 151 0.36 15.01 -0.48
CA HIS A 151 0.31 14.84 -1.93
C HIS A 151 1.71 14.65 -2.53
N ILE A 152 1.94 13.52 -3.19
CA ILE A 152 3.13 13.22 -3.98
C ILE A 152 2.73 13.27 -5.45
N GLY A 153 3.23 14.28 -6.17
CA GLY A 153 2.94 14.50 -7.57
C GLY A 153 3.50 13.42 -8.51
N ASP A 154 3.18 13.57 -9.79
CA ASP A 154 3.74 12.74 -10.85
C ASP A 154 5.25 12.96 -11.01
N ASP A 155 5.93 11.98 -11.60
CA ASP A 155 7.37 12.02 -11.94
C ASP A 155 8.28 12.26 -10.72
N CYS A 156 7.80 11.92 -9.52
CA CYS A 156 8.59 12.01 -8.29
C CYS A 156 9.41 10.73 -8.06
N PHE A 157 10.67 10.88 -7.67
CA PHE A 157 11.52 9.79 -7.21
C PHE A 157 11.83 9.92 -5.72
N ILE A 158 11.22 9.07 -4.90
CA ILE A 158 11.42 9.03 -3.45
C ILE A 158 12.42 7.94 -3.13
N CYS A 159 13.62 8.30 -2.67
CA CYS A 159 14.64 7.32 -2.32
C CYS A 159 14.17 6.36 -1.21
N PRO A 160 14.70 5.12 -1.16
CA PRO A 160 14.46 4.21 -0.04
C PRO A 160 14.75 4.87 1.31
N TRP A 161 14.03 4.45 2.35
CA TRP A 161 14.14 4.98 3.72
C TRP A 161 13.73 6.45 3.91
N SER A 162 13.14 7.08 2.90
CA SER A 162 12.67 8.46 3.04
C SER A 162 11.46 8.55 3.96
N LEU A 163 11.41 9.64 4.74
CA LEU A 163 10.26 10.05 5.53
C LEU A 163 9.64 11.29 4.88
N ILE A 164 8.36 11.20 4.54
CA ILE A 164 7.60 12.23 3.84
C ILE A 164 6.49 12.69 4.76
N THR A 165 6.51 13.96 5.11
CA THR A 165 5.58 14.61 6.04
C THR A 165 4.95 15.87 5.46
N ARG A 166 5.21 16.14 4.18
CA ARG A 166 4.73 17.31 3.44
C ARG A 166 4.62 16.95 1.98
N ASP A 167 3.81 17.72 1.27
CA ASP A 167 3.64 17.58 -0.17
C ASP A 167 4.97 17.61 -0.92
N VAL A 168 5.04 16.77 -1.95
CA VAL A 168 6.15 16.67 -2.89
C VAL A 168 5.59 17.06 -4.25
N VAL A 169 6.06 18.20 -4.76
CA VAL A 169 5.64 18.70 -6.08
C VAL A 169 6.16 17.77 -7.19
N PRO A 170 5.48 17.70 -8.35
CA PRO A 170 5.93 16.88 -9.47
C PRO A 170 7.40 17.11 -9.88
N ASP A 171 8.01 16.13 -10.54
CA ASP A 171 9.42 16.18 -11.01
C ASP A 171 10.43 16.43 -9.87
N THR A 172 10.16 15.88 -8.69
CA THR A 172 11.03 16.03 -7.51
C THR A 172 11.67 14.72 -7.10
N THR A 173 12.98 14.77 -6.83
CA THR A 173 13.69 13.69 -6.12
C THR A 173 13.81 14.00 -4.63
N VAL A 174 13.27 13.12 -3.78
CA VAL A 174 13.42 13.19 -2.32
C VAL A 174 14.50 12.22 -1.87
N LYS A 175 15.52 12.74 -1.20
CA LYS A 175 16.58 11.94 -0.55
C LYS A 175 16.18 11.62 0.89
N PRO A 176 16.64 10.50 1.46
CA PRO A 176 16.34 10.18 2.85
C PRO A 176 16.91 11.28 3.74
N GLN A 177 16.10 11.71 4.70
CA GLN A 177 16.59 12.55 5.78
C GLN A 177 17.45 11.66 6.67
N ILE A 178 18.76 11.81 6.58
CA ILE A 178 19.72 11.21 7.51
C ILE A 178 19.89 12.22 8.65
N PRO A 179 19.37 12.03 9.88
CA PRO A 179 19.79 12.81 11.02
C PRO A 179 21.31 12.84 11.10
N THR A 180 21.82 14.01 11.41
CA THR A 180 23.24 14.22 11.70
C THR A 180 23.62 13.37 12.92
N GLY A 181 24.07 12.14 12.67
CA GLY A 181 24.39 11.10 13.65
C GLY A 181 25.05 9.91 12.96
N SER A 182 25.81 9.09 13.70
CA SER A 182 26.63 8.05 13.08
C SER A 182 25.77 7.02 12.32
N PHE A 183 26.26 6.58 11.16
CA PHE A 183 25.66 5.54 10.33
C PHE A 183 25.35 4.22 11.09
N SER A 184 26.04 3.98 12.22
CA SER A 184 25.81 2.83 13.09
C SER A 184 24.45 2.84 13.79
N THR A 185 23.88 4.01 14.12
CA THR A 185 22.57 4.10 14.78
C THR A 185 21.44 3.72 13.81
N TYR A 186 21.64 4.02 12.53
CA TYR A 186 20.72 3.68 11.44
C TYR A 186 20.60 2.17 11.17
N LEU A 187 21.73 1.45 11.18
CA LEU A 187 21.72 -0.01 11.00
C LEU A 187 21.01 -0.74 12.14
N ASN A 188 20.94 -0.13 13.33
CA ASN A 188 20.20 -0.68 14.47
C ASN A 188 18.69 -0.38 14.41
N GLU A 189 18.26 0.62 13.63
CA GLU A 189 16.85 0.91 13.34
C GLU A 189 16.34 0.23 12.06
N ALA A 190 17.25 -0.24 11.20
CA ALA A 190 16.93 -1.23 10.19
C ALA A 190 16.49 -2.51 10.90
N PRO A 191 15.38 -3.16 10.48
CA PRO A 191 14.85 -4.30 11.20
C PRO A 191 15.93 -5.37 11.29
N SER A 192 16.40 -5.61 12.51
CA SER A 192 17.29 -6.71 12.85
C SER A 192 16.58 -8.01 12.49
N HIS A 193 17.07 -8.68 11.44
CA HIS A 193 16.82 -10.07 11.11
C HIS A 193 15.34 -10.53 11.20
N VAL A 194 14.66 -10.56 10.05
CA VAL A 194 13.69 -11.63 9.82
C VAL A 194 14.52 -12.85 9.42
N ALA A 195 14.80 -13.71 10.40
CA ALA A 195 15.14 -15.11 10.17
C ALA A 195 13.84 -15.91 10.01
#